data_AF-A0A227J498-F1
#
_entry.id   AF-A0A227J498-F1
#
_cell.length_a   1.000
_cell.length_b   1.000
_cell.length_c   1.000
_cell.angle_alpha   90.00
_cell.angle_beta   90.00
_cell.angle_gamma   90.00
#
_symmetry.space_group_name_H-M   'P 1'
#
loop_
_entity.id
_entity.type
_entity.pdbx_description
1 polymer ?
#
loop_
_entity_poly.entity_id
_entity_poly.type
_entity_poly.pdbx_seq_one_letter_code
_entity_poly.pdbx_strand_id
1 'polypeptide(L)'
;DTSALSEVQKRGAILFYGKARCASCHSGDLMSDMSFHSIGVPQGNQGPHMFGQDFGRALVTLDNSDRYAFRTPSLVAVSKTAPYGHNGIFPTLKGVVKHHISPIFYYRDP
;
A
#
# COMPACT_ATOMS: atom_id res chain seq x y z
N ASP A 1 -3.41 8.92 28.24
CA ASP A 1 -2.03 8.49 28.46
C ASP A 1 -1.16 8.96 27.29
N THR A 2 -0.13 9.76 27.55
CA THR A 2 0.79 10.30 26.52
C THR A 2 2.08 9.49 26.39
N SER A 3 2.24 8.45 27.21
CA SER A 3 3.42 7.58 27.28
C SER A 3 3.27 6.26 26.51
N ALA A 4 2.07 5.94 26.03
CA ALA A 4 1.79 4.74 25.25
C ALA A 4 2.58 4.65 23.92
N LEU A 5 3.03 5.79 23.38
CA LEU A 5 3.88 5.86 22.19
C LEU A 5 5.22 6.49 22.54
N SER A 6 6.31 5.89 22.07
CA SER A 6 7.64 6.48 22.07
C SER A 6 7.73 7.72 21.17
N GLU A 7 8.75 8.55 21.38
CA GLU A 7 9.00 9.73 20.55
C GLU A 7 9.23 9.41 19.07
N VAL A 8 9.82 8.26 18.75
CA VAL A 8 9.99 7.79 17.37
C VAL A 8 8.62 7.48 16.74
N GLN A 9 7.74 6.79 17.48
CA GLN A 9 6.39 6.46 17.01
C GLN A 9 5.54 7.71 16.82
N LYS A 10 5.62 8.69 17.73
CA LYS A 10 4.95 10.00 17.61
C LYS A 10 5.40 10.75 16.35
N ARG A 11 6.71 10.81 16.08
CA ARG A 11 7.23 11.40 14.84
C ARG A 11 6.69 10.69 13.58
N GLY A 12 6.62 9.36 13.62
CA GLY A 12 5.99 8.57 12.56
C GLY A 12 4.51 8.93 12.35
N ALA A 13 3.74 9.05 13.44
CA ALA A 13 2.34 9.45 13.39
C ALA A 13 2.16 10.86 12.79
N ILE A 14 2.98 11.84 13.19
CA ILE A 14 2.94 13.20 12.62
C ILE A 14 3.18 13.19 11.11
N LEU A 15 4.11 12.36 10.61
CA LEU A 15 4.31 12.20 9.17
C LEU A 15 3.10 11.56 8.50
N PHE A 16 2.59 10.46 9.07
CA PHE A 16 1.49 9.65 8.54
C PHE A 16 0.21 10.47 8.35
N TYR A 17 -0.16 11.26 9.37
CA TYR A 17 -1.34 12.13 9.35
C TYR A 17 -1.10 13.49 8.70
N GLY A 18 0.15 13.88 8.48
CA GLY A 18 0.54 15.18 7.93
C GLY A 18 1.07 15.06 6.50
N LYS A 19 2.31 15.53 6.30
CA LYS A 19 2.90 15.75 4.97
C LYS A 19 3.05 14.49 4.11
N ALA A 20 3.08 13.29 4.70
CA ALA A 20 3.15 12.05 3.92
C ALA A 20 1.77 11.61 3.39
N ARG A 21 0.68 12.19 3.91
CA ARG A 21 -0.71 12.00 3.47
C ARG A 21 -1.20 10.54 3.48
N CYS A 22 -0.57 9.65 4.24
CA CYS A 22 -0.94 8.23 4.31
C CYS A 22 -2.38 8.05 4.80
N ALA A 23 -2.79 8.89 5.75
CA ALA A 23 -4.15 8.89 6.32
C ALA A 23 -5.24 9.31 5.33
N SER A 24 -4.92 9.75 4.11
CA SER A 24 -5.94 10.06 3.10
C SER A 24 -6.66 8.80 2.58
N CYS A 25 -6.00 7.64 2.62
CA CYS A 25 -6.61 6.34 2.35
C CYS A 25 -6.61 5.45 3.59
N HIS A 26 -5.61 5.57 4.49
CA HIS A 26 -5.47 4.72 5.66
C HIS A 26 -5.95 5.39 6.95
N SER A 27 -7.26 5.50 7.14
CA SER A 27 -7.90 6.20 8.27
C SER A 27 -8.91 5.33 9.03
N GLY A 28 -9.42 5.85 10.15
CA GLY A 28 -10.42 5.17 10.99
C GLY A 28 -9.86 3.96 11.74
N ASP A 29 -10.75 3.21 12.40
CA ASP A 29 -10.36 2.12 13.31
C ASP A 29 -9.59 0.99 12.62
N LEU A 30 -9.85 0.77 11.34
CA LEU A 30 -9.18 -0.24 10.52
C LEU A 30 -7.94 0.32 9.81
N MET A 31 -7.65 1.62 9.93
CA MET A 31 -6.59 2.28 9.19
C MET A 31 -6.73 2.03 7.67
N SER A 32 -7.97 2.15 7.17
CA SER A 32 -8.36 1.93 5.78
C SER A 32 -9.71 2.60 5.50
N ASP A 33 -9.81 3.25 4.34
CA ASP A 33 -11.03 3.80 3.76
C ASP A 33 -11.87 2.74 3.01
N MET A 34 -11.37 1.51 2.89
CA MET A 34 -11.95 0.40 2.12
C MET A 34 -12.27 0.74 0.66
N SER A 35 -11.72 1.84 0.14
CA SER A 35 -11.91 2.29 -1.24
C SER A 35 -10.82 1.72 -2.14
N PHE A 36 -10.94 1.93 -3.45
CA PHE A 36 -10.05 1.36 -4.44
C PHE A 36 -9.18 2.43 -5.09
N HIS A 37 -7.86 2.21 -5.09
CA HIS A 37 -6.90 3.18 -5.59
C HIS A 37 -5.79 2.49 -6.39
N SER A 38 -5.20 3.23 -7.33
CA SER A 38 -3.99 2.77 -8.03
C SER A 38 -2.78 3.57 -7.55
N ILE A 39 -1.73 2.86 -7.15
CA ILE A 39 -0.46 3.46 -6.68
C ILE A 39 0.76 3.03 -7.52
N GLY A 40 0.53 2.42 -8.68
CA GLY A 40 1.59 2.01 -9.60
C GLY A 40 2.55 0.95 -9.05
N VAL A 41 2.04 -0.03 -8.28
CA VAL A 41 2.85 -1.18 -7.83
C VAL A 41 3.33 -1.95 -9.07
N PRO A 42 4.64 -2.33 -9.14
CA PRO A 42 5.14 -3.11 -10.26
C PRO A 42 4.41 -4.44 -10.38
N GLN A 43 4.10 -4.82 -11.60
CA GLN A 43 3.39 -6.06 -11.91
C GLN A 43 4.32 -7.27 -11.82
N GLY A 44 3.75 -8.47 -11.76
CA GLY A 44 4.51 -9.71 -11.64
C GLY A 44 3.63 -10.96 -11.71
N ASN A 45 4.26 -12.12 -11.66
CA ASN A 45 3.59 -13.43 -11.81
C ASN A 45 3.17 -14.05 -10.46
N GLN A 46 2.95 -13.24 -9.43
CA GLN A 46 2.51 -13.69 -8.11
C GLN A 46 1.11 -13.16 -7.81
N GLY A 47 0.26 -13.99 -7.20
CA GLY A 47 -1.14 -13.66 -6.95
C GLY A 47 -2.01 -13.77 -8.21
N PRO A 48 -3.27 -13.32 -8.15
CA PRO A 48 -4.17 -13.31 -9.31
C PRO A 48 -3.61 -12.42 -10.43
N HIS A 49 -3.33 -12.99 -11.59
CA HIS A 49 -2.85 -12.20 -12.73
C HIS A 49 -3.25 -12.83 -14.07
N MET A 50 -3.26 -12.00 -15.11
CA MET A 50 -3.39 -12.39 -16.50
C MET A 50 -2.17 -11.89 -17.27
N PHE A 51 -1.39 -12.82 -17.83
CA PHE A 51 -0.12 -12.52 -18.53
C PHE A 51 0.84 -11.63 -17.72
N GLY A 52 0.98 -11.93 -16.42
CA GLY A 52 1.84 -11.18 -15.49
C GLY A 52 1.29 -9.82 -15.05
N GLN A 53 0.02 -9.53 -15.31
CA GLN A 53 -0.64 -8.30 -14.88
C GLN A 53 -1.87 -8.62 -14.04
N ASP A 54 -1.93 -8.04 -12.84
CA ASP A 54 -3.10 -8.07 -11.98
C ASP A 54 -3.93 -6.81 -12.26
N PHE A 55 -5.07 -6.97 -12.93
CA PHE A 55 -5.93 -5.84 -13.26
C PHE A 55 -6.76 -5.34 -12.05
N GLY A 56 -6.64 -5.97 -10.89
CA GLY A 56 -7.30 -5.53 -9.66
C GLY A 56 -8.82 -5.52 -9.79
N ARG A 57 -9.44 -4.41 -9.34
CA ARG A 57 -10.89 -4.23 -9.31
C ARG A 57 -11.58 -4.48 -10.66
N ALA A 58 -10.91 -4.16 -11.77
CA ALA A 58 -11.46 -4.38 -13.12
C ALA A 58 -11.81 -5.85 -13.41
N LEU A 59 -11.16 -6.82 -12.76
CA LEU A 59 -11.51 -8.25 -12.91
C LEU A 59 -12.89 -8.59 -12.30
N VAL A 60 -13.41 -7.72 -11.44
CA VAL A 60 -14.71 -7.86 -10.79
C VAL A 60 -15.76 -6.99 -11.47
N THR A 61 -15.42 -5.73 -11.75
CA THR A 61 -16.38 -4.76 -12.29
C THR A 61 -16.54 -4.81 -13.80
N LEU A 62 -15.55 -5.38 -14.50
CA LEU A 62 -15.44 -5.38 -15.97
C LEU A 62 -15.33 -3.97 -16.59
N ASP A 63 -15.02 -2.95 -15.77
CA ASP A 63 -14.79 -1.58 -16.23
C ASP A 63 -13.28 -1.33 -16.42
N ASN A 64 -12.92 -0.79 -17.58
CA ASN A 64 -11.55 -0.43 -17.89
C ASN A 64 -11.02 0.72 -17.03
N SER A 65 -11.88 1.60 -16.49
CA SER A 65 -11.42 2.68 -15.61
C SER A 65 -10.96 2.19 -14.24
N ASP A 66 -11.33 0.96 -13.86
CA ASP A 66 -10.95 0.33 -12.58
C ASP A 66 -9.63 -0.46 -12.65
N ARG A 67 -8.96 -0.45 -13.79
CA ARG A 67 -7.73 -1.24 -13.98
C ARG A 67 -6.65 -0.80 -12.99
N TYR A 68 -6.01 -1.79 -12.37
CA TYR A 68 -4.93 -1.61 -11.39
C TYR A 68 -5.35 -0.83 -10.14
N ALA A 69 -6.65 -0.69 -9.89
CA ALA A 69 -7.17 -0.21 -8.63
C ALA A 69 -7.31 -1.38 -7.66
N PHE A 70 -6.77 -1.22 -6.46
CA PHE A 70 -6.82 -2.21 -5.39
C PHE A 70 -7.46 -1.61 -4.16
N ARG A 71 -8.20 -2.43 -3.41
CA ARG A 71 -8.77 -1.99 -2.14
C ARG A 71 -7.65 -1.60 -1.18
N THR A 72 -7.77 -0.46 -0.50
CA THR A 72 -6.88 -0.08 0.60
C THR A 72 -6.91 -1.15 1.69
N PRO A 73 -5.82 -1.90 1.95
CA PRO A 73 -5.82 -2.90 3.00
C PRO A 73 -5.79 -2.23 4.38
N SER A 74 -6.30 -2.93 5.40
CA SER A 74 -6.13 -2.50 6.79
C SER A 74 -4.66 -2.49 7.19
N LEU A 75 -4.24 -1.49 7.97
CA LEU A 75 -2.90 -1.46 8.56
C LEU A 75 -2.83 -2.03 9.98
N VAL A 76 -3.94 -2.57 10.50
CA VAL A 76 -3.93 -3.28 11.78
C VAL A 76 -3.03 -4.50 11.65
N ALA A 77 -2.06 -4.63 12.57
CA ALA A 77 -1.03 -5.68 12.57
C ALA A 77 -0.14 -5.75 11.32
N VAL A 78 -0.05 -4.69 10.51
CA VAL A 78 0.71 -4.68 9.24
C VAL A 78 2.18 -5.10 9.39
N SER A 79 2.80 -4.92 10.55
CA SER A 79 4.18 -5.36 10.81
C SER A 79 4.39 -6.88 10.81
N LYS A 80 3.30 -7.66 10.73
CA LYS A 80 3.30 -9.13 10.79
C LYS A 80 2.85 -9.80 9.49
N THR A 81 2.61 -9.02 8.43
CA THR A 81 1.96 -9.51 7.21
C THR A 81 2.84 -9.35 5.96
N ALA A 82 4.16 -9.43 6.12
CA ALA A 82 5.05 -9.48 4.97
C ALA A 82 4.78 -10.74 4.12
N PRO A 83 5.03 -10.71 2.80
CA PRO A 83 5.46 -9.55 2.01
C PRO A 83 4.31 -8.59 1.64
N TYR A 84 4.64 -7.39 1.13
CA TYR A 84 3.69 -6.30 0.87
C TYR A 84 3.47 -6.03 -0.62
N GLY A 85 2.35 -5.39 -0.95
CA GLY A 85 1.86 -5.20 -2.33
C GLY A 85 0.88 -6.30 -2.73
N HIS A 86 0.07 -6.06 -3.77
CA HIS A 86 -0.96 -7.03 -4.20
C HIS A 86 -0.35 -8.37 -4.67
N ASN A 87 0.90 -8.34 -5.13
CA ASN A 87 1.67 -9.47 -5.59
C ASN A 87 2.86 -9.82 -4.66
N GLY A 88 2.94 -9.22 -3.48
CA GLY A 88 4.03 -9.51 -2.52
C GLY A 88 5.43 -9.07 -2.98
N ILE A 89 5.56 -8.16 -3.95
CA ILE A 89 6.88 -7.77 -4.49
C ILE A 89 7.78 -7.05 -3.47
N PHE A 90 7.23 -6.48 -2.40
CA PHE A 90 7.99 -5.76 -1.39
C PHE A 90 8.27 -6.66 -0.17
N PRO A 91 9.53 -7.10 0.08
CA PRO A 91 9.80 -8.03 1.18
C PRO A 91 9.70 -7.38 2.57
N THR A 92 9.74 -6.05 2.65
CA THR A 92 9.81 -5.30 3.93
C THR A 92 8.87 -4.11 3.96
N LEU A 93 8.42 -3.72 5.16
CA LEU A 93 7.64 -2.49 5.37
C LEU A 93 8.39 -1.26 4.84
N LYS A 94 9.71 -1.24 5.05
CA LYS A 94 10.57 -0.15 4.54
C LYS A 94 10.55 -0.07 3.02
N GLY A 95 10.51 -1.21 2.32
CA GLY A 95 10.42 -1.28 0.86
C GLY A 95 9.12 -0.67 0.33
N VAL A 96 7.98 -1.11 0.85
CA VAL A 96 6.68 -0.56 0.42
C VAL A 96 6.49 0.91 0.83
N VAL A 97 7.00 1.34 1.98
CA VAL A 97 6.98 2.77 2.36
C VAL A 97 7.85 3.60 1.41
N LYS A 98 9.02 3.09 0.98
CA LYS A 98 9.84 3.77 -0.02
C LYS A 98 9.12 3.92 -1.37
N HIS A 99 8.35 2.92 -1.80
CA HIS A 99 7.54 3.01 -3.02
C HIS A 99 6.55 4.18 -2.97
N HIS A 100 5.90 4.39 -1.82
CA HIS A 100 4.97 5.52 -1.62
C HIS A 100 5.67 6.89 -1.64
N ILE A 101 6.98 6.96 -1.34
CA ILE A 101 7.77 8.19 -1.44
C ILE A 101 8.18 8.43 -2.89
N SER A 102 8.66 7.40 -3.56
CA SER A 102 9.02 7.45 -4.96
C SER A 102 9.02 6.05 -5.57
N PRO A 103 8.25 5.81 -6.65
CA PRO A 103 8.22 4.51 -7.30
C PRO A 103 9.53 4.20 -8.05
N ILE A 104 10.37 5.21 -8.30
CA ILE A 104 11.53 5.11 -9.18
C ILE A 104 12.55 4.05 -8.72
N PHE A 105 12.60 3.74 -7.43
CA PHE A 105 13.53 2.74 -6.87
C PHE A 105 13.27 1.32 -7.38
N TYR A 106 12.05 1.03 -7.86
CA TYR A 106 11.69 -0.28 -8.41
C TYR A 106 11.67 -0.33 -9.94
N TYR A 107 11.83 0.82 -10.60
CA TYR A 107 11.84 0.91 -12.07
C TYR A 107 13.23 1.25 -12.65
N ARG A 108 14.24 1.51 -11.80
CA ARG A 108 15.58 1.96 -12.24
C ARG A 108 16.59 0.85 -12.50
N ASP A 109 16.41 -0.35 -11.93
CA ASP A 109 17.27 -1.50 -12.17
C ASP A 109 16.38 -2.73 -12.44
N PRO A 110 16.23 -3.16 -13.71
CA PRO A 110 15.46 -4.36 -14.07
C PRO A 110 16.13 -5.67 -13.63
#